data_AF-A0A840P457-F1
#
_entry.id   AF-A0A840P457-F1
#
_cell.length_a   1.000
_cell.length_b   1.000
_cell.length_c   1.000
_cell.angle_alpha   90.00
_cell.angle_beta   90.00
_cell.angle_gamma   90.00
#
_symmetry.space_group_name_H-M   'P 1'
#
loop_
_entity.id
_entity.type
_entity.pdbx_description
1 polymer ?
#
loop_
_entity_poly.entity_id
_entity_poly.type
_entity_poly.pdbx_seq_one_letter_code
_entity_poly.pdbx_strand_id
1 'polypeptide(L)' 'MPEPLPVIRYRCCTCNGTGLDDDRERCRDCDGTGIDDYGA' A
#
# COMPACT_ATOMS: atom_id res chain seq x y z
N MET A 1 12.23 -0.53 -26.02
CA MET A 1 11.07 0.03 -25.29
C MET A 1 11.38 -0.19 -23.82
N PRO A 2 11.50 0.85 -22.97
CA PRO A 2 11.76 0.60 -21.55
C PRO A 2 10.54 -0.13 -20.98
N GLU A 3 10.77 -1.36 -20.51
CA GLU A 3 9.79 -2.15 -19.78
C GLU A 3 9.42 -1.37 -18.51
N PRO A 4 8.13 -1.22 -18.15
CA PRO A 4 7.77 -0.59 -16.89
C PRO A 4 8.42 -1.40 -15.77
N LEU A 5 9.30 -0.76 -14.98
CA LEU A 5 9.84 -1.35 -13.78
C LEU A 5 8.68 -1.94 -12.98
N PRO A 6 8.78 -3.19 -12.49
CA PRO A 6 7.71 -3.75 -11.68
C PRO A 6 7.52 -2.80 -10.51
N VAL A 7 6.37 -2.13 -10.46
CA VAL A 7 5.97 -1.31 -9.31
C VAL A 7 5.91 -2.30 -8.17
N ILE A 8 6.96 -2.32 -7.33
CA ILE A 8 7.02 -3.22 -6.19
C ILE A 8 6.02 -2.67 -5.18
N ARG A 9 4.79 -3.13 -5.32
CA ARG A 9 3.67 -2.83 -4.42
C ARG A 9 3.91 -3.61 -3.14
N TYR A 10 4.58 -2.99 -2.18
CA TYR A 10 4.70 -3.58 -0.86
C TYR A 10 3.36 -3.46 -0.16
N ARG A 11 2.98 -4.50 0.61
CA ARG A 11 1.80 -4.38 1.45
C ARG A 11 2.13 -3.34 2.52
N CYS A 12 1.23 -2.38 2.69
CA CYS A 12 1.36 -1.41 3.76
C CYS A 12 1.53 -2.16 5.08
N CYS A 13 2.67 -1.93 5.76
CA CYS A 13 3.01 -2.60 7.02
C CYS A 13 2.00 -2.28 8.12
N THR A 14 1.42 -1.07 8.08
CA THR A 14 0.50 -0.56 9.11
C THR A 14 -0.83 -1.31 9.10
N CYS A 15 -1.41 -1.56 7.91
CA CYS A 15 -2.66 -2.32 7.79
C CYS A 15 -2.46 -3.74 7.24
N ASN A 16 -1.22 -4.22 7.11
CA ASN A 16 -0.85 -5.53 6.56
C ASN A 16 -1.54 -5.90 5.22
N GLY A 17 -1.71 -4.94 4.31
CA GLY A 17 -2.40 -5.20 3.03
C GLY A 17 -3.91 -4.94 3.01
N THR A 18 -4.53 -4.68 4.16
CA THR A 18 -6.00 -4.67 4.28
C THR A 18 -6.63 -3.33 3.92
N GLY A 19 -5.85 -2.24 3.94
CA GLY A 19 -6.35 -0.88 3.72
C GLY A 19 -7.17 -0.32 4.87
N LEU A 20 -7.26 -1.04 5.99
CA LEU A 20 -8.04 -0.63 7.16
C LEU A 20 -7.16 -0.68 8.41
N ASP A 21 -7.36 0.26 9.33
CA ASP A 21 -6.77 0.19 10.66
C ASP A 21 -7.61 -0.70 11.61
N ASP A 22 -7.19 -0.77 12.87
CA ASP A 22 -7.77 -1.64 13.89
C ASP A 22 -9.26 -1.35 14.16
N ASP A 23 -9.69 -0.10 14.00
CA ASP A 23 -11.10 0.32 14.16
C ASP A 23 -11.93 0.04 12.89
N ARG A 24 -11.34 -0.63 11.88
CA ARG A 24 -11.88 -0.77 10.51
C ARG A 24 -12.09 0.57 9.80
N GLU A 25 -11.45 1.62 10.28
CA GLU A 25 -11.40 2.88 9.57
C GLU A 25 -10.38 2.83 8.44
N ARG A 26 -10.43 3.85 7.55
CA ARG A 26 -9.53 3.91 6.40
C ARG A 26 -8.09 4.07 6.90
N CYS A 27 -7.23 3.11 6.58
CA CYS A 27 -5.82 3.17 6.98
C CYS A 27 -5.19 4.47 6.45
N ARG A 28 -4.78 5.36 7.36
CA ARG A 28 -4.21 6.68 7.03
C ARG A 28 -2.85 6.61 6.38
N ASP A 29 -2.14 5.51 6.60
CA ASP A 29 -0.75 5.33 6.17
C ASP A 29 -0.64 4.97 4.69
N CYS A 30 -1.64 4.25 4.16
CA CYS A 30 -1.76 3.92 2.74
C CYS A 30 -3.03 4.51 2.10
N ASP A 31 -3.67 5.47 2.77
CA ASP A 31 -4.92 6.10 2.33
C ASP A 31 -6.06 5.12 1.96
N GLY A 32 -6.06 3.93 2.56
CA GLY A 32 -7.04 2.88 2.30
C GLY A 32 -6.73 1.96 1.13
N THR A 33 -5.61 2.14 0.45
CA THR A 33 -5.23 1.29 -0.69
C THR A 33 -4.71 -0.08 -0.25
N GLY A 34 -4.26 -0.21 1.01
CA GLY A 34 -3.65 -1.43 1.54
C GLY A 34 -2.24 -1.68 1.01
N ILE A 35 -1.73 -0.80 0.17
CA ILE A 35 -0.49 -1.00 -0.55
C ILE A 35 0.33 0.26 -0.27
N ASP A 36 1.56 0.09 0.20
CA ASP A 36 2.49 1.20 0.10
C ASP A 36 3.06 1.17 -1.32
N ASP A 37 2.92 2.29 -2.01
CA ASP A 37 3.63 2.55 -3.24
C ASP A 37 4.88 3.38 -2.95
N TYR A 38 5.68 3.00 -1.94
CA TYR A 38 7.07 3.47 -1.85
C TYR A 38 7.87 2.81 -3.00
N GLY A 39 7.50 3.12 -4.23
CA GLY A 39 8.14 2.74 -5.46
C GLY A 39 8.94 3.92 -6.01
N ALA A 40 10.26 3.72 -6.06
CA ALA A 40 11.31 4.53 -6.69
C ALA A 40 11.94 5.65 -5.85
#